data_AF-A0A354ET72-F1
#
_entry.id   AF-A0A354ET72-F1
#
_cell.length_a   1.000
_cell.length_b   1.000
_cell.length_c   1.000
_cell.angle_alpha   90.00
_cell.angle_beta   90.00
_cell.angle_gamma   90.00
#
_symmetry.space_group_name_H-M   'P 1'
#
loop_
_entity.id
_entity.type
_entity.pdbx_description
1 polymer ?
#
loop_
_entity_poly.entity_id
_entity_poly.type
_entity_poly.pdbx_seq_one_letter_code
_entity_poly.pdbx_strand_id
1 'polypeptide(L)'
;MTRFESASPGARATLIAVGLLLLAALATVFTVLIALIGVGRFSSDIDPLRVPAWLWHYRADPDLRRWLRIGGLISGFISGVVIAAVLLAQRRPLHGAARWAAERDLRRAGLRAREGVVLGRNGAGFLISGGPEHVMLYAPTRTGKGVGVVIPNLLTWPGSVVVLDIKRENYMATAGFRAAAGQRVLLFDPLAADGRTTRFNPLGHIDRTNAPAVLDELQRMAVMLFPGHDHADPFWSEAARTGFIGVGAYVAETPDLHFSLGEVFRQLTHGDTRTRFPDVIEARTLGGSPLSSGCVSALTDFCSSSENTFASIRQTITSRMGLWLNPLVDAATAASDFDLRDLRQGDLSIYLGAS
;
A
#
# COMPACT_ATOMS: atom_id res chain seq x y z
N MET A 1 -27.69 -0.02 15.41
CA MET A 1 -27.46 -1.46 15.60
C MET A 1 -28.61 -2.02 16.40
N THR A 2 -29.40 -2.91 15.81
CA THR A 2 -30.46 -3.60 16.58
C THR A 2 -29.81 -4.63 17.51
N ARG A 3 -30.46 -4.98 18.63
CA ARG A 3 -29.96 -5.99 19.59
C ARG A 3 -29.69 -7.37 18.94
N PHE A 4 -30.27 -7.63 17.76
CA PHE A 4 -30.04 -8.84 16.97
C PHE A 4 -28.68 -8.82 16.23
N GLU A 5 -28.23 -7.66 15.78
CA GLU A 5 -26.96 -7.50 15.05
C GLU A 5 -25.75 -7.64 15.97
N SER A 6 -25.87 -7.33 17.25
CA SER A 6 -24.79 -7.53 18.24
C SER A 6 -24.81 -8.92 18.90
N ALA A 7 -25.84 -9.73 18.65
CA ALA A 7 -25.98 -11.05 19.26
C ALA A 7 -24.98 -12.06 18.71
N SER A 8 -24.54 -12.99 19.57
CA SER A 8 -23.66 -14.10 19.21
C SER A 8 -24.33 -15.02 18.17
N PRO A 9 -23.55 -15.80 17.38
CA PRO A 9 -24.12 -16.72 16.39
C PRO A 9 -25.15 -17.69 16.96
N GLY A 10 -24.91 -18.19 18.18
CA GLY A 10 -25.86 -19.05 18.89
C GLY A 10 -27.15 -18.33 19.27
N ALA A 11 -27.06 -17.12 19.81
CA ALA A 11 -28.24 -16.32 20.17
C ALA A 11 -29.10 -15.94 18.95
N ARG A 12 -28.47 -15.69 17.79
CA ARG A 12 -29.19 -15.47 16.53
C ARG A 12 -29.94 -16.70 16.07
N ALA A 13 -29.31 -17.88 16.14
CA ALA A 13 -29.95 -19.15 15.78
C ALA A 13 -31.17 -19.44 16.68
N THR A 14 -31.05 -19.20 17.99
CA THR A 14 -32.18 -19.35 18.93
C THR A 14 -33.33 -18.39 18.62
N LEU A 15 -33.05 -17.11 18.35
CA LEU A 15 -34.08 -16.13 18.01
C LEU A 15 -34.81 -16.47 16.70
N ILE A 16 -34.08 -16.96 15.70
CA ILE A 16 -34.67 -17.44 14.43
C ILE A 16 -35.56 -18.66 14.70
N ALA A 17 -35.09 -19.63 15.48
CA ALA A 17 -35.87 -20.83 15.82
C ALA A 17 -37.17 -20.48 16.56
N VAL A 18 -37.10 -19.60 17.56
CA VAL A 18 -38.29 -19.13 18.31
C VAL A 18 -39.26 -18.38 17.37
N GLY A 19 -38.74 -17.51 16.49
CA GLY A 19 -39.56 -16.81 15.51
C GLY A 19 -40.30 -17.74 14.54
N LEU A 20 -39.62 -18.77 14.03
CA LEU A 20 -40.22 -19.78 13.17
C LEU A 20 -41.27 -20.63 13.90
N LEU A 21 -41.01 -20.99 15.16
CA LEU A 21 -41.98 -21.72 15.99
C LEU A 21 -43.23 -20.90 16.26
N LEU A 22 -43.09 -19.61 16.59
CA LEU A 22 -44.23 -18.70 16.78
C LEU A 22 -45.04 -18.52 15.49
N LEU A 23 -44.37 -18.37 14.34
CA LEU A 23 -45.05 -18.27 13.05
C LEU A 23 -45.82 -19.56 12.71
N ALA A 24 -45.23 -20.74 12.96
CA ALA A 24 -45.88 -22.02 12.75
C ALA A 24 -47.08 -22.22 13.68
N ALA A 25 -46.97 -21.82 14.96
CA ALA A 25 -48.08 -21.85 15.91
C ALA A 25 -49.23 -20.95 15.46
N LEU A 26 -48.92 -19.72 15.03
CA LEU A 26 -49.91 -18.77 14.54
C LEU A 26 -50.59 -19.28 13.26
N ALA A 27 -49.83 -19.81 12.30
CA ALA A 27 -50.37 -20.40 11.08
C ALA A 27 -51.30 -21.60 11.36
N THR A 28 -50.98 -22.40 12.38
CA THR A 28 -51.82 -23.52 12.82
C THR A 28 -53.13 -23.00 13.40
N VAL A 29 -53.08 -21.98 14.27
CA VAL A 29 -54.28 -21.35 14.84
C VAL A 29 -55.17 -20.76 13.73
N PHE A 30 -54.60 -20.02 12.78
CA PHE A 30 -55.35 -19.47 11.64
C PHE A 30 -55.99 -20.56 10.78
N THR A 31 -55.26 -21.65 10.51
CA THR A 31 -55.78 -22.80 9.76
C THR A 31 -57.01 -23.40 10.45
N VAL A 32 -56.95 -23.56 11.77
CA VAL A 32 -58.06 -24.09 12.57
C VAL A 32 -59.24 -23.13 12.61
N LEU A 33 -59.00 -21.82 12.74
CA LEU A 33 -60.07 -20.80 12.71
C LEU A 33 -60.80 -20.77 11.36
N ILE A 34 -60.05 -20.79 10.25
CA ILE A 34 -60.64 -20.86 8.90
C ILE A 34 -61.47 -22.14 8.76
N ALA A 35 -61.00 -23.27 9.29
CA ALA A 35 -61.75 -24.52 9.29
C ALA A 35 -63.05 -24.45 10.09
N LEU A 36 -63.03 -23.86 11.28
CA LEU A 36 -64.22 -23.68 12.12
C LEU A 36 -65.25 -22.74 11.48
N ILE A 37 -64.79 -21.65 10.85
CA ILE A 37 -65.66 -20.71 10.12
C ILE A 37 -66.30 -21.41 8.91
N GLY A 38 -65.49 -22.14 8.12
CA GLY A 38 -65.94 -22.82 6.92
C GLY A 38 -67.00 -23.91 7.16
N VAL A 39 -66.96 -24.56 8.33
CA VAL A 39 -67.96 -25.57 8.76
C VAL A 39 -69.13 -24.91 9.52
N GLY A 40 -69.14 -23.57 9.67
CA GLY A 40 -70.21 -22.85 10.37
C GLY A 40 -70.24 -23.06 11.89
N ARG A 41 -69.11 -23.49 12.47
CA ARG A 41 -68.95 -23.79 13.90
C ARG A 41 -68.23 -22.69 14.66
N PHE A 42 -67.99 -21.54 14.03
CA PHE A 42 -67.42 -20.36 14.68
C PHE A 42 -68.50 -19.61 15.47
N SER A 43 -68.50 -19.73 16.80
CA SER A 43 -69.42 -19.04 17.72
C SER A 43 -68.67 -18.49 18.94
N SER A 44 -69.32 -17.59 19.70
CA SER A 44 -68.77 -17.01 20.93
C SER A 44 -68.55 -18.03 22.05
N ASP A 45 -69.18 -19.20 21.96
CA ASP A 45 -69.26 -20.20 23.03
C ASP A 45 -68.26 -21.35 22.85
N ILE A 46 -67.30 -21.19 21.93
CA ILE A 46 -66.25 -22.19 21.71
C ILE A 46 -65.30 -22.18 22.90
N ASP A 47 -65.18 -23.32 23.55
CA ASP A 47 -64.09 -23.62 24.49
C ASP A 47 -62.81 -23.99 23.70
N PRO A 48 -61.76 -23.14 23.68
CA PRO A 48 -60.56 -23.39 22.89
C PRO A 48 -59.82 -24.68 23.30
N LEU A 49 -59.97 -25.11 24.55
CA LEU A 49 -59.33 -26.33 25.07
C LEU A 49 -59.94 -27.61 24.49
N ARG A 50 -61.17 -27.56 23.98
CA ARG A 50 -61.88 -28.71 23.40
C ARG A 50 -61.69 -28.83 21.89
N VAL A 51 -61.22 -27.77 21.22
CA VAL A 51 -61.02 -27.73 19.76
C VAL A 51 -60.08 -28.85 19.27
N PRO A 52 -58.95 -29.18 19.92
CA PRO A 52 -58.10 -30.29 19.46
C PRO A 52 -58.80 -31.66 19.50
N ALA A 53 -59.56 -31.93 20.57
CA ALA A 53 -60.31 -33.17 20.70
C ALA A 53 -61.44 -33.26 19.66
N TRP A 54 -62.10 -32.14 19.37
CA TRP A 54 -63.11 -32.03 18.32
C TRP A 54 -62.52 -32.27 16.92
N LEU A 55 -61.40 -31.62 16.58
CA LEU A 55 -60.69 -31.84 15.32
C LEU A 55 -60.29 -33.31 15.14
N TRP A 56 -59.85 -33.96 16.23
CA TRP A 56 -59.49 -35.37 16.21
C TRP A 56 -60.70 -36.28 15.98
N HIS A 57 -61.83 -36.00 16.64
CA HIS A 57 -63.07 -36.76 16.49
C HIS A 57 -63.63 -36.67 15.07
N TYR A 58 -63.70 -35.46 14.50
CA TYR A 58 -64.25 -35.20 13.17
C TYR A 58 -63.22 -35.29 12.04
N ARG A 59 -62.02 -35.82 12.29
CA ARG A 59 -60.93 -35.91 11.30
C ARG A 59 -61.28 -36.68 10.02
N ALA A 60 -62.36 -37.48 10.03
CA ALA A 60 -62.84 -38.24 8.87
C ALA A 60 -63.86 -37.47 8.01
N ASP A 61 -64.38 -36.35 8.49
CA ASP A 61 -65.39 -35.53 7.82
C ASP A 61 -64.80 -34.86 6.55
N PRO A 62 -65.37 -35.09 5.36
CA PRO A 62 -64.93 -34.48 4.10
C PRO A 62 -64.94 -32.95 4.11
N ASP A 63 -65.93 -32.32 4.75
CA ASP A 63 -66.08 -30.87 4.74
C ASP A 63 -65.06 -30.20 5.66
N LEU A 64 -64.82 -30.78 6.84
CA LEU A 64 -63.75 -30.32 7.73
C LEU A 64 -62.37 -30.47 7.07
N ARG A 65 -62.11 -31.58 6.37
CA ARG A 65 -60.86 -31.78 5.62
C ARG A 65 -60.68 -30.76 4.51
N ARG A 66 -61.75 -30.42 3.79
CA ARG A 66 -61.73 -29.40 2.74
C ARG A 66 -61.32 -28.04 3.32
N TRP A 67 -61.96 -27.62 4.40
CA TRP A 67 -61.67 -26.32 5.01
C TRP A 67 -60.33 -26.26 5.74
N LEU A 68 -59.84 -27.35 6.33
CA LEU A 68 -58.48 -27.45 6.85
C LEU A 68 -57.42 -27.32 5.74
N ARG A 69 -57.65 -27.91 4.56
CA ARG A 69 -56.75 -27.75 3.41
C ARG A 69 -56.72 -26.31 2.91
N ILE A 70 -57.90 -25.69 2.77
CA ILE A 70 -58.01 -24.27 2.37
C ILE A 70 -57.31 -23.37 3.39
N GLY A 71 -57.60 -23.55 4.68
CA GLY A 71 -56.96 -22.80 5.76
C GLY A 71 -55.45 -22.99 5.81
N GLY A 72 -54.96 -24.21 5.56
CA GLY A 72 -53.54 -24.53 5.51
C GLY A 72 -52.84 -23.87 4.32
N LEU A 73 -53.46 -23.86 3.13
CA LEU A 73 -52.92 -23.17 1.95
C LEU A 73 -52.85 -21.65 2.16
N ILE A 74 -53.91 -21.04 2.71
CA ILE A 74 -53.94 -19.59 2.99
C ILE A 74 -52.89 -19.23 4.06
N SER A 75 -52.86 -19.96 5.18
CA SER A 75 -51.91 -19.70 6.27
C SER A 75 -50.47 -19.94 5.85
N GLY A 76 -50.22 -20.96 5.02
CA GLY A 76 -48.92 -21.23 4.41
C GLY A 76 -48.48 -20.11 3.46
N PHE A 77 -49.37 -19.61 2.62
CA PHE A 77 -49.10 -18.49 1.73
C PHE A 77 -48.75 -17.21 2.51
N ILE A 78 -49.55 -16.85 3.51
CA ILE A 78 -49.30 -15.67 4.37
C ILE A 78 -47.96 -15.81 5.10
N SER A 79 -47.68 -16.99 5.67
CA SER A 79 -46.39 -17.26 6.35
C SER A 79 -45.21 -17.13 5.40
N GLY A 80 -45.35 -17.63 4.16
CA GLY A 80 -44.35 -17.49 3.10
C GLY A 80 -44.10 -16.01 2.73
N VAL A 81 -45.16 -15.21 2.60
CA VAL A 81 -45.05 -13.76 2.32
C VAL A 81 -44.35 -13.04 3.47
N VAL A 82 -44.66 -13.36 4.74
CA VAL A 82 -44.01 -12.77 5.91
C VAL A 82 -42.52 -13.13 5.95
N ILE A 83 -42.16 -14.40 5.72
CA ILE A 83 -40.75 -14.84 5.66
C ILE A 83 -40.02 -14.11 4.52
N ALA A 84 -40.61 -14.08 3.33
CA ALA A 84 -40.02 -13.39 2.18
C ALA A 84 -39.84 -11.89 2.45
N ALA A 85 -40.83 -11.22 3.03
CA ALA A 85 -40.76 -9.82 3.40
C ALA A 85 -39.65 -9.56 4.42
N VAL A 86 -39.49 -10.40 5.44
CA VAL A 86 -38.41 -10.28 6.43
C VAL A 86 -37.04 -10.48 5.78
N LEU A 87 -36.89 -11.48 4.92
CA LEU A 87 -35.62 -11.74 4.21
C LEU A 87 -35.26 -10.59 3.25
N LEU A 88 -36.24 -10.07 2.51
CA LEU A 88 -36.05 -8.94 1.60
C LEU A 88 -35.83 -7.61 2.35
N ALA A 89 -36.37 -7.48 3.57
CA ALA A 89 -36.16 -6.31 4.42
C ALA A 89 -34.83 -6.31 5.19
N GLN A 90 -34.03 -7.40 5.13
CA GLN A 90 -32.67 -7.41 5.67
C GLN A 90 -31.77 -6.48 4.84
N ARG A 91 -31.76 -5.20 5.22
CA ARG A 91 -30.89 -4.21 4.58
C ARG A 91 -29.44 -4.53 4.88
N ARG A 92 -28.62 -4.59 3.84
CA ARG A 92 -27.17 -4.53 4.00
C ARG A 92 -26.81 -3.19 4.65
N PRO A 93 -25.90 -3.16 5.63
CA PRO A 93 -25.51 -1.91 6.26
C PRO A 93 -24.92 -0.96 5.20
N LEU A 94 -25.56 0.21 5.02
CA LEU A 94 -25.20 1.18 3.97
C LEU A 94 -23.79 1.75 4.11
N HIS A 95 -23.23 1.76 5.32
CA HIS A 95 -21.92 2.36 5.63
C HIS A 95 -20.87 1.33 6.05
N GLY A 96 -21.07 0.05 5.69
CA GLY A 96 -20.16 -1.04 6.02
C GLY A 96 -20.48 -1.71 7.36
N ALA A 97 -19.94 -2.93 7.53
CA ALA A 97 -20.19 -3.79 8.69
C ALA A 97 -18.97 -3.84 9.63
N ALA A 98 -18.19 -2.76 9.70
CA ALA A 98 -16.99 -2.70 10.52
C ALA A 98 -17.34 -2.89 12.00
N ARG A 99 -16.53 -3.71 12.69
CA ARG A 99 -16.65 -3.98 14.12
C ARG A 99 -15.26 -4.17 14.71
N TRP A 100 -15.16 -4.04 16.02
CA TRP A 100 -13.95 -4.46 16.72
C TRP A 100 -13.67 -5.95 16.48
N ALA A 101 -12.42 -6.23 16.14
CA ALA A 101 -11.94 -7.57 15.89
C ALA A 101 -11.93 -8.37 17.21
N ALA A 102 -12.46 -9.59 17.18
CA ALA A 102 -12.24 -10.58 18.22
C ALA A 102 -10.91 -11.29 17.97
N GLU A 103 -10.39 -12.00 18.97
CA GLU A 103 -9.10 -12.71 18.87
C GLU A 103 -9.05 -13.69 17.68
N ARG A 104 -10.17 -14.36 17.37
CA ARG A 104 -10.28 -15.22 16.18
C ARG A 104 -10.10 -14.46 14.87
N ASP A 105 -10.58 -13.22 14.80
CA ASP A 105 -10.48 -12.38 13.60
C ASP A 105 -9.04 -11.92 13.43
N LEU A 106 -8.38 -11.53 14.52
CA LEU A 106 -6.97 -11.14 14.54
C LEU A 106 -6.05 -12.27 14.08
N ARG A 107 -6.27 -13.50 14.57
CA ARG A 107 -5.53 -14.69 14.13
C ARG A 107 -5.78 -15.01 12.67
N ARG A 108 -7.04 -14.96 12.24
CA ARG A 108 -7.42 -15.17 10.83
C ARG A 108 -6.80 -14.12 9.92
N ALA A 109 -6.65 -12.89 10.38
CA ALA A 109 -6.00 -11.79 9.67
C ALA A 109 -4.46 -11.82 9.78
N GLY A 110 -3.86 -12.84 10.42
CA GLY A 110 -2.41 -12.96 10.53
C GLY A 110 -1.75 -11.99 11.51
N LEU A 111 -2.52 -11.25 12.32
CA LEU A 111 -2.01 -10.20 13.22
C LEU A 111 -1.39 -10.74 14.53
N ARG A 112 -1.12 -12.04 14.59
CA ARG A 112 -0.48 -12.73 15.72
C ARG A 112 0.77 -13.48 15.26
N ALA A 113 1.44 -12.96 14.24
CA ALA A 113 2.72 -13.51 13.79
C ALA A 113 3.78 -13.39 14.90
N ARG A 114 4.82 -14.23 14.83
CA ARG A 114 5.96 -14.16 15.76
C ARG A 114 6.94 -13.04 15.38
N GLU A 115 7.08 -12.82 14.08
CA GLU A 115 7.96 -11.84 13.48
C GLU A 115 7.16 -11.03 12.46
N GLY A 116 7.52 -9.76 12.31
CA GLY A 116 6.81 -8.84 11.43
C GLY A 116 6.78 -7.41 11.97
N VAL A 117 5.94 -6.59 11.35
CA VAL A 117 5.72 -5.20 11.78
C VAL A 117 4.78 -5.18 12.97
N VAL A 118 5.22 -4.60 14.08
CA VAL A 118 4.42 -4.39 15.28
C VAL A 118 3.48 -3.21 15.04
N LEU A 119 2.18 -3.49 14.97
CA LEU A 119 1.12 -2.50 14.76
C LEU A 119 0.62 -1.88 16.06
N GLY A 120 0.79 -2.60 17.18
CA GLY A 120 0.32 -2.16 18.49
C GLY A 120 0.16 -3.33 19.45
N ARG A 121 -0.65 -3.13 20.50
CA ARG A 121 -0.95 -4.18 21.49
C ARG A 121 -2.41 -4.08 21.96
N ASN A 122 -2.97 -5.21 22.35
CA ASN A 122 -4.21 -5.27 23.12
C ASN A 122 -4.01 -6.13 24.38
N GLY A 123 -5.07 -6.37 25.15
CA GLY A 123 -5.00 -7.16 26.38
C GLY A 123 -4.48 -8.60 26.22
N ALA A 124 -4.46 -9.13 24.99
CA ALA A 124 -3.95 -10.46 24.68
C ALA A 124 -2.53 -10.45 24.08
N GLY A 125 -1.88 -9.28 23.95
CA GLY A 125 -0.50 -9.14 23.49
C GLY A 125 -0.33 -8.29 22.23
N PHE A 126 0.85 -8.40 21.60
CA PHE A 126 1.23 -7.62 20.42
C PHE A 126 0.43 -8.02 19.17
N LEU A 127 0.10 -7.01 18.38
CA LEU A 127 -0.48 -7.15 17.05
C LEU A 127 0.69 -7.06 16.05
N ILE A 128 1.08 -8.18 15.47
CA ILE A 128 2.25 -8.30 14.60
C ILE A 128 1.78 -8.78 13.23
N SER A 129 2.06 -7.97 12.21
CA SER A 129 1.79 -8.31 10.80
C SER A 129 3.04 -8.89 10.17
N GLY A 130 3.04 -10.20 9.90
CA GLY A 130 4.16 -10.92 9.29
C GLY A 130 4.05 -11.11 7.78
N GLY A 131 3.00 -10.60 7.14
CA GLY A 131 2.80 -10.69 5.70
C GLY A 131 3.45 -9.54 4.92
N PRO A 132 3.35 -9.57 3.58
CA PRO A 132 3.96 -8.58 2.68
C PRO A 132 3.17 -7.25 2.61
N GLU A 133 2.09 -7.11 3.38
CA GLU A 133 1.22 -5.95 3.32
C GLU A 133 1.93 -4.67 3.81
N HIS A 134 1.53 -3.53 3.26
CA HIS A 134 2.04 -2.23 3.66
C HIS A 134 1.26 -1.66 4.84
N VAL A 135 1.95 -0.90 5.70
CA VAL A 135 1.36 -0.27 6.88
C VAL A 135 1.38 1.25 6.70
N MET A 136 0.20 1.87 6.80
CA MET A 136 0.07 3.32 6.86
C MET A 136 -0.18 3.77 8.30
N LEU A 137 0.73 4.58 8.85
CA LEU A 137 0.57 5.19 10.17
C LEU A 137 0.10 6.64 10.03
N TYR A 138 -1.14 6.91 10.41
CA TYR A 138 -1.64 8.27 10.57
C TYR A 138 -1.48 8.71 12.03
N ALA A 139 -0.55 9.65 12.29
CA ALA A 139 -0.25 10.12 13.63
C ALA A 139 0.13 11.62 13.61
N PRO A 140 -0.69 12.51 14.21
CA PRO A 140 -0.37 13.93 14.34
C PRO A 140 0.94 14.20 15.09
N THR A 141 1.46 15.43 15.01
CA THR A 141 2.67 15.79 15.76
C THR A 141 2.45 15.65 17.27
N ARG A 142 3.52 15.28 18.00
CA ARG A 142 3.51 15.08 19.47
C ARG A 142 2.60 13.95 20.00
N THR A 143 2.12 13.05 19.15
CA THR A 143 1.30 11.88 19.56
C THR A 143 2.09 10.62 19.86
N GLY A 144 3.43 10.68 19.79
CA GLY A 144 4.30 9.55 20.13
C GLY A 144 4.59 8.59 18.98
N LYS A 145 4.39 8.96 17.70
CA LYS A 145 4.68 8.09 16.55
C LYS A 145 6.08 7.45 16.57
N GLY A 146 7.10 8.22 17.00
CA GLY A 146 8.49 7.76 17.08
C GLY A 146 8.65 6.68 18.15
N VAL A 147 8.33 7.03 19.40
CA VAL A 147 8.49 6.14 20.56
C VAL A 147 7.50 4.98 20.60
N GLY A 148 6.31 5.13 20.02
CA GLY A 148 5.24 4.15 20.09
C GLY A 148 5.16 3.19 18.91
N VAL A 149 5.75 3.53 17.75
CA VAL A 149 5.67 2.70 16.54
C VAL A 149 7.04 2.54 15.87
N VAL A 150 7.72 3.64 15.51
CA VAL A 150 8.95 3.57 14.71
C VAL A 150 10.09 2.88 15.46
N ILE A 151 10.46 3.39 16.64
CA ILE A 151 11.54 2.82 17.46
C ILE A 151 11.26 1.36 17.83
N PRO A 152 10.08 0.97 18.34
CA PRO A 152 9.78 -0.43 18.60
C PRO A 152 10.01 -1.33 17.39
N ASN A 153 9.55 -0.94 16.19
CA ASN A 153 9.76 -1.73 14.98
C ASN A 153 11.24 -1.84 14.61
N LEU A 154 12.02 -0.77 14.74
CA LEU A 154 13.47 -0.82 14.48
C LEU A 154 14.24 -1.70 15.48
N LEU A 155 13.71 -1.88 16.70
CA LEU A 155 14.30 -2.75 17.71
C LEU A 155 13.83 -4.20 17.59
N THR A 156 12.67 -4.47 17.00
CA THR A 156 12.13 -5.83 16.87
C THR A 156 12.29 -6.45 15.49
N TRP A 157 12.44 -5.64 14.44
CA TRP A 157 12.55 -6.14 13.07
C TRP A 157 13.93 -6.79 12.84
N PRO A 158 13.98 -8.11 12.55
CA PRO A 158 15.23 -8.86 12.46
C PRO A 158 15.96 -8.66 11.12
N GLY A 159 15.24 -8.22 10.08
CA GLY A 159 15.78 -8.05 8.74
C GLY A 159 16.43 -6.70 8.50
N SER A 160 16.85 -6.49 7.26
CA SER A 160 17.37 -5.21 6.79
C SER A 160 16.35 -4.08 6.89
N VAL A 161 16.81 -2.85 7.09
CA VAL A 161 15.98 -1.64 7.14
C VAL A 161 16.61 -0.50 6.35
N VAL A 162 15.76 0.29 5.70
CA VAL A 162 16.11 1.62 5.18
C VAL A 162 15.20 2.63 5.88
N VAL A 163 15.80 3.54 6.63
CA VAL A 163 15.09 4.46 7.53
C VAL A 163 15.32 5.89 7.06
N LEU A 164 14.26 6.55 6.58
CA LEU A 164 14.31 7.99 6.36
C LEU A 164 14.27 8.72 7.71
N ASP A 165 15.39 9.32 8.10
CA ASP A 165 15.63 9.85 9.44
C ASP A 165 16.37 11.20 9.38
N ILE A 166 15.71 12.21 8.80
CA ILE A 166 16.26 13.56 8.57
C ILE A 166 16.95 14.15 9.81
N LYS A 167 16.40 13.90 11.01
CA LYS A 167 16.91 14.43 12.29
C LYS A 167 17.83 13.47 13.06
N ARG A 168 18.10 12.29 12.50
CA ARG A 168 18.88 11.21 13.14
C ARG A 168 18.32 10.70 14.47
N GLU A 169 17.05 10.96 14.77
CA GLU A 169 16.44 10.56 16.05
C GLU A 169 16.36 9.04 16.17
N ASN A 170 16.05 8.35 15.07
CA ASN A 170 15.97 6.90 15.04
C ASN A 170 17.37 6.27 15.07
N TYR A 171 18.33 6.82 14.32
CA TYR A 171 19.72 6.39 14.33
C TYR A 171 20.30 6.45 15.75
N MET A 172 20.19 7.61 16.41
CA MET A 172 20.67 7.82 17.78
C MET A 172 20.01 6.86 18.77
N ALA A 173 18.72 6.57 18.60
CA ALA A 173 17.99 5.69 19.50
C ALA A 173 18.23 4.19 19.28
N THR A 174 18.54 3.76 18.06
CA THR A 174 18.45 2.33 17.68
C THR A 174 19.69 1.73 17.05
N ALA A 175 20.62 2.53 16.51
CA ALA A 175 21.81 2.02 15.81
C ALA A 175 22.65 1.07 16.67
N GLY A 176 22.92 1.45 17.92
CA GLY A 176 23.71 0.64 18.84
C GLY A 176 23.08 -0.73 19.14
N PHE A 177 21.76 -0.78 19.32
CA PHE A 177 21.04 -2.03 19.54
C PHE A 177 21.09 -2.92 18.28
N ARG A 178 20.82 -2.35 17.11
CA ARG A 178 20.84 -3.11 15.85
C ARG A 178 22.24 -3.66 15.57
N ALA A 179 23.29 -2.88 15.82
CA ALA A 179 24.67 -3.34 15.71
C ALA A 179 24.97 -4.49 16.69
N ALA A 180 24.54 -4.39 17.94
CA ALA A 180 24.68 -5.46 18.93
C ALA A 180 23.88 -6.73 18.55
N ALA A 181 22.81 -6.58 17.79
CA ALA A 181 22.03 -7.68 17.21
C ALA A 181 22.65 -8.26 15.91
N GLY A 182 23.87 -7.87 15.55
CA GLY A 182 24.60 -8.39 14.40
C GLY A 182 24.33 -7.67 13.07
N GLN A 183 23.59 -6.56 13.08
CA GLN A 183 23.35 -5.79 11.86
C GLN A 183 24.55 -4.91 11.51
N ARG A 184 24.90 -4.83 10.23
CA ARG A 184 25.75 -3.77 9.69
C ARG A 184 24.94 -2.48 9.65
N VAL A 185 25.34 -1.49 10.45
CA VAL A 185 24.62 -0.20 10.55
C VAL A 185 25.37 0.91 9.83
N LEU A 186 24.71 1.55 8.87
CA LEU A 186 25.24 2.65 8.06
C LEU A 186 24.38 3.90 8.22
N LEU A 187 25.04 5.06 8.28
CA LEU A 187 24.40 6.38 8.23
C LEU A 187 24.83 7.07 6.93
N PHE A 188 23.87 7.32 6.04
CA PHE A 188 24.05 8.21 4.89
C PHE A 188 23.47 9.57 5.25
N ASP A 189 24.33 10.53 5.56
CA ASP A 189 23.96 11.91 5.81
C ASP A 189 24.97 12.85 5.12
N PRO A 190 24.71 13.25 3.87
CA PRO A 190 25.64 14.05 3.08
C PRO A 190 25.83 15.48 3.60
N LEU A 191 25.05 15.92 4.58
CA LEU A 191 25.14 17.27 5.16
C LEU A 191 25.70 17.26 6.59
N ALA A 192 26.15 16.10 7.07
CA ALA A 192 26.73 15.94 8.39
C ALA A 192 27.85 16.95 8.68
N ALA A 193 27.64 17.82 9.68
CA ALA A 193 28.63 18.81 10.09
C ALA A 193 29.96 18.21 10.59
N ASP A 194 29.91 16.97 11.13
CA ASP A 194 31.09 16.21 11.56
C ASP A 194 31.72 15.39 10.43
N GLY A 195 31.17 15.45 9.21
CA GLY A 195 31.61 14.67 8.05
C GLY A 195 31.36 13.17 8.15
N ARG A 196 30.67 12.69 9.19
CA ARG A 196 30.46 11.26 9.43
C ARG A 196 29.27 10.74 8.63
N THR A 197 29.56 10.36 7.39
CA THR A 197 28.60 9.70 6.50
C THR A 197 29.26 8.55 5.75
N THR A 198 28.51 7.48 5.54
CA THR A 198 28.84 6.51 4.49
C THR A 198 28.64 7.17 3.14
N ARG A 199 29.33 6.67 2.11
CA ARG A 199 29.14 7.10 0.73
C ARG A 199 28.23 6.13 -0.02
N PHE A 200 27.42 6.69 -0.90
CA PHE A 200 26.57 5.94 -1.82
C PHE A 200 26.54 6.64 -3.18
N ASN A 201 27.14 6.02 -4.19
CA ASN A 201 27.06 6.46 -5.57
C ASN A 201 25.90 5.74 -6.27
N PRO A 202 24.83 6.45 -6.66
CA PRO A 202 23.71 5.83 -7.37
C PRO A 202 24.11 5.19 -8.70
N LEU A 203 25.20 5.66 -9.34
CA LEU A 203 25.73 5.11 -10.59
C LEU A 203 26.69 3.94 -10.36
N GLY A 204 27.15 3.72 -9.13
CA GLY A 204 28.27 2.83 -8.83
C GLY A 204 28.00 1.33 -9.07
N HIS A 205 26.74 0.94 -9.23
CA HIS A 205 26.34 -0.44 -9.52
C HIS A 205 26.27 -0.74 -11.02
N ILE A 206 26.36 0.29 -11.87
CA ILE A 206 26.21 0.18 -13.32
C ILE A 206 27.57 -0.23 -13.92
N ASP A 207 27.55 -1.26 -14.76
CA ASP A 207 28.71 -1.60 -15.59
C ASP A 207 28.91 -0.53 -16.68
N ARG A 208 29.83 0.41 -16.43
CA ARG A 208 30.14 1.51 -17.37
C ARG A 208 30.68 1.04 -18.72
N THR A 209 31.13 -0.21 -18.85
CA THR A 209 31.63 -0.77 -20.12
C THR A 209 30.50 -1.25 -21.04
N ASN A 210 29.29 -1.38 -20.50
CA ASN A 210 28.11 -1.82 -21.23
C ASN A 210 27.20 -0.63 -21.55
N ALA A 211 27.40 -0.03 -22.72
CA ALA A 211 26.67 1.18 -23.13
C ALA A 211 25.12 1.02 -23.10
N PRO A 212 24.52 -0.10 -23.57
CA PRO A 212 23.08 -0.33 -23.40
C PRO A 212 22.62 -0.33 -21.94
N ALA A 213 23.36 -0.97 -21.03
CA ALA A 213 23.02 -1.00 -19.60
C ALA A 213 23.13 0.40 -18.96
N VAL A 214 24.15 1.18 -19.34
CA VAL A 214 24.30 2.57 -18.91
C VAL A 214 23.10 3.40 -19.34
N LEU A 215 22.68 3.31 -20.61
CA LEU A 215 21.56 4.10 -21.12
C LEU A 215 20.23 3.74 -20.44
N ASP A 216 19.94 2.45 -20.23
CA ASP A 216 18.72 2.00 -19.55
C ASP A 216 18.64 2.54 -18.10
N GLU A 217 19.73 2.43 -17.33
CA GLU A 217 19.75 2.93 -15.96
C GLU A 217 19.71 4.46 -15.90
N LEU A 218 20.43 5.17 -16.80
CA LEU A 218 20.34 6.63 -16.90
C LEU A 218 18.92 7.09 -17.25
N GLN A 219 18.21 6.40 -18.13
CA GLN A 219 16.81 6.72 -18.46
C GLN A 219 15.90 6.60 -17.23
N ARG A 220 16.03 5.53 -16.45
CA ARG A 220 15.24 5.33 -15.21
C ARG A 220 15.53 6.43 -14.19
N MET A 221 16.80 6.76 -13.98
CA MET A 221 17.20 7.84 -13.08
C MET A 221 16.74 9.22 -13.58
N ALA A 222 16.76 9.46 -14.88
CA ALA A 222 16.31 10.73 -15.46
C ALA A 222 14.83 11.00 -15.15
N VAL A 223 13.97 9.97 -15.18
CA VAL A 223 12.56 10.10 -14.80
C VAL A 223 12.40 10.45 -13.32
N MET A 224 13.25 9.90 -12.45
CA MET A 224 13.23 10.20 -11.01
C MET A 224 13.73 11.62 -10.69
N LEU A 225 14.78 12.08 -11.37
CA LEU A 225 15.39 13.40 -11.15
C LEU A 225 14.59 14.55 -11.79
N PHE A 226 13.98 14.27 -12.94
CA PHE A 226 13.22 15.25 -13.74
C PHE A 226 11.78 14.77 -13.91
N PRO A 227 10.97 14.73 -12.84
CA PRO A 227 9.58 14.29 -12.93
C PRO A 227 8.76 15.26 -13.80
N GLY A 228 7.81 14.71 -14.56
CA GLY A 228 6.78 15.51 -15.22
C GLY A 228 5.84 16.12 -14.18
N HIS A 229 5.20 17.24 -14.51
CA HIS A 229 4.19 17.86 -13.65
C HIS A 229 2.90 18.04 -14.45
N ASP A 230 1.75 17.72 -13.87
CA ASP A 230 0.44 17.72 -14.55
C ASP A 230 0.01 19.09 -15.12
N HIS A 231 0.70 20.16 -14.72
CA HIS A 231 0.40 21.54 -15.13
C HIS A 231 1.59 22.28 -15.73
N ALA A 232 2.73 21.60 -15.95
CA ALA A 232 3.89 22.16 -16.63
C ALA A 232 4.03 21.54 -18.01
N ASP A 233 4.60 22.28 -18.95
CA ASP A 233 4.95 21.76 -20.26
C ASP A 233 5.97 20.59 -20.11
N PRO A 234 5.61 19.35 -20.51
CA PRO A 234 6.49 18.18 -20.39
C PRO A 234 7.82 18.37 -21.10
N PHE A 235 7.86 19.18 -22.17
CA PHE A 235 9.03 19.44 -22.99
C PHE A 235 10.28 19.75 -22.16
N TRP A 236 10.17 20.60 -21.13
CA TRP A 236 11.32 20.99 -20.32
C TRP A 236 11.90 19.83 -19.51
N SER A 237 11.02 18.99 -18.96
CA SER A 237 11.46 17.80 -18.22
C SER A 237 12.06 16.76 -19.15
N GLU A 238 11.49 16.57 -20.35
CA GLU A 238 11.99 15.61 -21.34
C GLU A 238 13.34 16.04 -21.90
N ALA A 239 13.49 17.30 -22.30
CA ALA A 239 14.75 17.83 -22.77
C ALA A 239 15.86 17.80 -21.70
N ALA A 240 15.50 18.05 -20.42
CA ALA A 240 16.44 17.89 -19.30
C ALA A 240 16.88 16.43 -19.10
N ARG A 241 15.96 15.47 -19.28
CA ARG A 241 16.29 14.04 -19.26
C ARG A 241 17.26 13.68 -20.37
N THR A 242 17.01 14.14 -21.61
CA THR A 242 17.92 13.92 -22.75
C THR A 242 19.33 14.44 -22.44
N GLY A 243 19.44 15.66 -21.90
CA GLY A 243 20.73 16.22 -21.50
C GLY A 243 21.43 15.38 -20.42
N PHE A 244 20.72 14.97 -19.38
CA PHE A 244 21.27 14.11 -18.33
C PHE A 244 21.74 12.74 -18.87
N ILE A 245 20.96 12.11 -19.75
CA ILE A 245 21.30 10.83 -20.36
C ILE A 245 22.53 10.96 -21.25
N GLY A 246 22.56 11.95 -22.16
CA GLY A 246 23.68 12.16 -23.07
C GLY A 246 24.99 12.45 -22.33
N VAL A 247 24.95 13.36 -21.36
CA VAL A 247 26.15 13.68 -20.57
C VAL A 247 26.53 12.56 -19.61
N GLY A 248 25.55 11.87 -19.02
CA GLY A 248 25.79 10.68 -18.19
C GLY A 248 26.50 9.56 -18.95
N ALA A 249 26.05 9.29 -20.18
CA ALA A 249 26.67 8.30 -21.06
C ALA A 249 28.09 8.73 -21.47
N TYR A 250 28.30 10.01 -21.79
CA TYR A 250 29.63 10.55 -22.06
C TYR A 250 30.60 10.34 -20.88
N VAL A 251 30.15 10.62 -19.64
CA VAL A 251 30.96 10.38 -18.43
C VAL A 251 31.27 8.89 -18.29
N ALA A 252 30.29 8.00 -18.51
CA ALA A 252 30.50 6.56 -18.45
C ALA A 252 31.55 6.08 -19.49
N GLU A 253 31.49 6.61 -20.71
CA GLU A 253 32.35 6.24 -21.85
C GLU A 253 33.71 6.96 -21.89
N THR A 254 33.98 7.82 -20.91
CA THR A 254 35.27 8.52 -20.76
C THR A 254 35.99 8.01 -19.50
N PRO A 255 36.95 7.07 -19.63
CA PRO A 255 37.58 6.39 -18.49
C PRO A 255 38.21 7.33 -17.45
N ASP A 256 38.79 8.45 -17.90
CA ASP A 256 39.43 9.44 -17.04
C ASP A 256 38.44 10.24 -16.17
N LEU A 257 37.15 10.18 -16.51
CA LEU A 257 36.10 10.81 -15.73
C LEU A 257 35.54 9.85 -14.69
N HIS A 258 35.32 10.39 -13.49
CA HIS A 258 34.77 9.65 -12.37
C HIS A 258 33.27 9.46 -12.54
N PHE A 259 32.80 8.21 -12.72
CA PHE A 259 31.39 7.95 -13.02
C PHE A 259 30.49 8.14 -11.79
N SER A 260 30.04 9.38 -11.60
CA SER A 260 29.26 9.85 -10.45
C SER A 260 28.31 10.97 -10.86
N LEU A 261 27.23 11.19 -10.10
CA LEU A 261 26.28 12.26 -10.39
C LEU A 261 26.90 13.66 -10.32
N GLY A 262 27.88 13.86 -9.43
CA GLY A 262 28.62 15.12 -9.35
C GLY A 262 29.48 15.40 -10.58
N GLU A 263 30.10 14.37 -11.17
CA GLU A 263 30.84 14.55 -12.42
C GLU A 263 29.90 14.84 -13.59
N VAL A 264 28.76 14.14 -13.67
CA VAL A 264 27.71 14.45 -14.66
C VAL A 264 27.26 15.90 -14.52
N PHE A 265 27.04 16.38 -13.30
CA PHE A 265 26.66 17.77 -13.04
C PHE A 265 27.75 18.77 -13.46
N ARG A 266 29.03 18.49 -13.16
CA ARG A 266 30.15 19.31 -13.64
C ARG A 266 30.18 19.37 -15.17
N GLN A 267 30.04 18.25 -15.85
CA GLN A 267 30.03 18.21 -17.31
C GLN A 267 28.81 18.95 -17.92
N LEU A 268 27.65 18.93 -17.25
CA LEU A 268 26.45 19.67 -17.66
C LEU A 268 26.56 21.19 -17.46
N THR A 269 27.46 21.65 -16.59
CA THR A 269 27.58 23.08 -16.22
C THR A 269 28.90 23.71 -16.67
N HIS A 270 29.86 22.91 -17.12
CA HIS A 270 31.18 23.36 -17.54
C HIS A 270 31.17 23.97 -18.95
N GLY A 271 31.47 25.27 -19.01
CA GLY A 271 31.65 26.01 -20.26
C GLY A 271 30.38 26.08 -21.12
N ASP A 272 30.56 26.30 -22.42
CA ASP A 272 29.47 26.21 -23.38
C ASP A 272 29.28 24.76 -23.85
N THR A 273 28.42 24.03 -23.15
CA THR A 273 28.07 22.65 -23.48
C THR A 273 27.45 22.50 -24.87
N ARG A 274 26.81 23.54 -25.42
CA ARG A 274 26.15 23.48 -26.74
C ARG A 274 27.15 23.31 -27.87
N THR A 275 28.31 23.94 -27.77
CA THR A 275 29.40 23.85 -28.75
C THR A 275 30.39 22.76 -28.39
N ARG A 276 30.70 22.59 -27.10
CA ARG A 276 31.68 21.61 -26.62
C ARG A 276 31.35 20.16 -26.96
N PHE A 277 30.10 19.72 -26.79
CA PHE A 277 29.76 18.31 -27.03
C PHE A 277 29.81 17.89 -28.50
N PRO A 278 29.34 18.71 -29.47
CA PRO A 278 29.63 18.49 -30.88
C PRO A 278 31.12 18.31 -31.19
N ASP A 279 31.98 19.19 -30.67
CA ASP A 279 33.44 19.10 -30.87
C ASP A 279 34.01 17.81 -30.26
N VAL A 280 33.52 17.41 -29.08
CA VAL A 280 33.91 16.15 -28.42
C VAL A 280 33.51 14.93 -29.25
N ILE A 281 32.29 14.91 -29.83
CA ILE A 281 31.82 13.81 -30.68
C ILE A 281 32.72 13.68 -31.92
N GLU A 282 33.04 14.80 -32.58
CA GLU A 282 33.93 14.83 -33.74
C GLU A 282 35.35 14.36 -33.38
N ALA A 283 35.93 14.92 -32.32
CA ALA A 283 37.27 14.57 -31.87
C ALA A 283 37.40 13.09 -31.48
N ARG A 284 36.41 12.52 -30.79
CA ARG A 284 36.38 11.09 -30.40
C ARG A 284 36.26 10.18 -31.61
N THR A 285 35.49 10.58 -32.62
CA THR A 285 35.33 9.85 -33.87
C THR A 285 36.64 9.84 -34.67
N LEU A 286 37.27 11.00 -34.84
CA LEU A 286 38.56 11.12 -35.54
C LEU A 286 39.71 10.45 -34.78
N GLY A 287 39.67 10.49 -33.45
CA GLY A 287 40.66 9.88 -32.55
C GLY A 287 40.52 8.37 -32.36
N GLY A 288 39.63 7.70 -33.10
CA GLY A 288 39.49 6.24 -33.05
C GLY A 288 38.84 5.67 -31.78
N SER A 289 38.17 6.51 -30.99
CA SER A 289 37.45 6.12 -29.77
C SER A 289 36.01 6.67 -29.77
N PRO A 290 35.20 6.35 -30.79
CA PRO A 290 33.86 6.94 -30.95
C PRO A 290 32.97 6.63 -29.75
N LEU A 291 32.09 7.58 -29.41
CA LEU A 291 31.03 7.38 -28.43
C LEU A 291 29.95 6.44 -29.02
N SER A 292 29.20 5.76 -28.15
CA SER A 292 28.09 4.91 -28.55
C SER A 292 27.01 5.71 -29.29
N SER A 293 26.28 5.06 -30.18
CA SER A 293 25.23 5.72 -30.98
C SER A 293 24.18 6.39 -30.10
N GLY A 294 23.77 5.75 -29.00
CA GLY A 294 22.79 6.34 -28.07
C GLY A 294 23.33 7.57 -27.34
N CYS A 295 24.61 7.57 -26.94
CA CYS A 295 25.27 8.75 -26.38
C CYS A 295 25.31 9.90 -27.39
N VAL A 296 25.76 9.64 -28.62
CA VAL A 296 25.81 10.63 -29.70
C VAL A 296 24.43 11.20 -30.01
N SER A 297 23.40 10.36 -30.13
CA SER A 297 22.03 10.81 -30.38
C SER A 297 21.50 11.71 -29.28
N ALA A 298 21.67 11.32 -28.01
CA ALA A 298 21.19 12.10 -26.87
C ALA A 298 21.94 13.44 -26.74
N LEU A 299 23.27 13.46 -26.93
CA LEU A 299 24.05 14.70 -26.92
C LEU A 299 23.67 15.62 -28.08
N THR A 300 23.51 15.06 -29.29
CA THR A 300 23.11 15.84 -30.47
C THR A 300 21.75 16.47 -30.28
N ASP A 301 20.76 15.72 -29.79
CA ASP A 301 19.42 16.23 -29.52
C ASP A 301 19.46 17.35 -28.46
N PHE A 302 20.15 17.11 -27.34
CA PHE A 302 20.34 18.11 -26.28
C PHE A 302 20.96 19.42 -26.80
N CYS A 303 21.98 19.34 -27.65
CA CYS A 303 22.71 20.51 -28.17
C CYS A 303 22.07 21.17 -29.41
N SER A 304 21.04 20.56 -30.01
CA SER A 304 20.43 21.03 -31.27
C SER A 304 19.49 22.24 -31.11
N SER A 305 19.04 22.52 -29.89
CA SER A 305 18.07 23.59 -29.63
C SER A 305 18.67 24.99 -29.77
N SER A 306 17.81 26.00 -30.01
CA SER A 306 18.22 27.41 -30.07
C SER A 306 18.79 27.87 -28.73
N GLU A 307 19.63 28.91 -28.73
CA GLU A 307 20.35 29.36 -27.53
C GLU A 307 19.44 29.66 -26.33
N ASN A 308 18.29 30.32 -26.58
CA ASN A 308 17.31 30.62 -25.53
C ASN A 308 16.65 29.35 -24.98
N THR A 309 16.32 28.39 -25.85
CA THR A 309 15.74 27.11 -25.43
C THR A 309 16.75 26.28 -24.66
N PHE A 310 17.99 26.21 -25.14
CA PHE A 310 19.09 25.52 -24.48
C PHE A 310 19.35 26.08 -23.07
N ALA A 311 19.36 27.41 -22.92
CA ALA A 311 19.51 28.07 -21.63
C ALA A 311 18.41 27.67 -20.64
N SER A 312 17.15 27.60 -21.09
CA SER A 312 16.00 27.16 -20.28
C SER A 312 16.08 25.68 -19.89
N ILE A 313 16.55 24.81 -20.80
CA ILE A 313 16.79 23.39 -20.50
C ILE A 313 17.89 23.27 -19.44
N ARG A 314 19.01 23.98 -19.60
CA ARG A 314 20.10 24.00 -18.62
C ARG A 314 19.66 24.53 -17.25
N GLN A 315 18.78 25.54 -17.21
CA GLN A 315 18.19 26.02 -15.97
C GLN A 315 17.32 24.94 -15.30
N THR A 316 16.56 24.18 -16.09
CA THR A 316 15.78 23.04 -15.60
C THR A 316 16.70 21.98 -14.97
N ILE A 317 17.80 21.63 -15.65
CA ILE A 317 18.80 20.68 -15.16
C ILE A 317 19.41 21.15 -13.84
N THR A 318 19.92 22.38 -13.83
CA THR A 318 20.59 22.95 -12.64
C THR A 318 19.65 23.14 -11.46
N SER A 319 18.36 23.40 -11.68
CA SER A 319 17.37 23.49 -10.60
C SER A 319 17.16 22.17 -9.85
N ARG A 320 17.36 21.02 -10.52
CA ARG A 320 17.17 19.68 -9.93
C ARG A 320 18.48 19.07 -9.43
N MET A 321 19.59 19.37 -10.11
CA MET A 321 20.92 18.85 -9.76
C MET A 321 21.77 19.84 -8.96
N GLY A 322 21.21 20.97 -8.52
CA GLY A 322 21.93 21.99 -7.75
C GLY A 322 22.52 21.50 -6.42
N LEU A 323 22.05 20.36 -5.89
CA LEU A 323 22.59 19.74 -4.68
C LEU A 323 24.08 19.39 -4.80
N TRP A 324 24.56 19.05 -6.00
CA TRP A 324 25.97 18.71 -6.27
C TRP A 324 26.90 19.92 -6.35
N LEU A 325 26.39 21.15 -6.21
CA LEU A 325 27.23 22.32 -5.92
C LEU A 325 27.86 22.24 -4.54
N ASN A 326 27.26 21.49 -3.61
CA ASN A 326 27.81 21.30 -2.27
C ASN A 326 28.89 20.20 -2.30
N PRO A 327 30.16 20.51 -1.96
CA PRO A 327 31.25 19.52 -1.95
C PRO A 327 30.99 18.32 -1.03
N LEU A 328 30.21 18.48 0.05
CA LEU A 328 29.86 17.38 0.95
C LEU A 328 28.93 16.37 0.26
N VAL A 329 27.94 16.86 -0.50
CA VAL A 329 27.02 16.01 -1.28
C VAL A 329 27.77 15.30 -2.40
N ASP A 330 28.66 16.02 -3.09
CA ASP A 330 29.52 15.42 -4.13
C ASP A 330 30.40 14.31 -3.55
N ALA A 331 31.12 14.56 -2.45
CA ALA A 331 31.96 13.56 -1.80
C ALA A 331 31.15 12.35 -1.27
N ALA A 332 29.98 12.59 -0.69
CA ALA A 332 29.10 11.53 -0.19
C ALA A 332 28.51 10.66 -1.32
N THR A 333 28.44 11.17 -2.55
CA THR A 333 27.88 10.45 -3.71
C THR A 333 28.92 10.04 -4.75
N ALA A 334 30.21 10.26 -4.47
CA ALA A 334 31.30 9.93 -5.38
C ALA A 334 31.58 8.42 -5.46
N ALA A 335 31.37 7.67 -4.38
CA ALA A 335 31.63 6.22 -4.33
C ALA A 335 30.58 5.50 -3.49
N SER A 336 30.56 4.17 -3.55
CA SER A 336 29.69 3.34 -2.71
C SER A 336 30.53 2.56 -1.71
N ASP A 337 30.25 2.72 -0.42
CA ASP A 337 30.88 1.93 0.65
C ASP A 337 30.12 0.62 0.92
N PHE A 338 28.96 0.45 0.29
CA PHE A 338 28.08 -0.72 0.42
C PHE A 338 27.32 -0.97 -0.87
N ASP A 339 26.76 -2.17 -0.99
CA ASP A 339 25.91 -2.55 -2.12
C ASP A 339 24.45 -2.65 -1.67
N LEU A 340 23.52 -2.11 -2.45
CA LEU A 340 22.08 -2.25 -2.14
C LEU A 340 21.61 -3.70 -2.24
N ARG A 341 22.33 -4.57 -2.98
CA ARG A 341 22.06 -6.01 -3.03
C ARG A 341 22.22 -6.68 -1.67
N ASP A 342 23.05 -6.12 -0.78
CA ASP A 342 23.26 -6.61 0.58
C ASP A 342 21.98 -6.51 1.42
N LEU A 343 21.04 -5.60 1.09
CA LEU A 343 19.73 -5.53 1.78
C LEU A 343 18.98 -6.87 1.74
N ARG A 344 19.20 -7.69 0.71
CA ARG A 344 18.57 -9.01 0.58
C ARG A 344 19.15 -10.06 1.52
N GLN A 345 20.33 -9.83 2.10
CA GLN A 345 20.96 -10.75 3.07
C GLN A 345 20.29 -10.66 4.45
N GLY A 346 19.61 -9.56 4.75
CA GLY A 346 18.79 -9.39 5.95
C GLY A 346 19.52 -8.75 7.15
N ASP A 347 20.78 -8.37 6.99
CA ASP A 347 21.64 -7.88 8.07
C ASP A 347 22.08 -6.41 7.90
N LEU A 348 21.47 -5.65 6.98
CA LEU A 348 21.87 -4.28 6.67
C LEU A 348 20.85 -3.24 7.15
N SER A 349 21.30 -2.27 7.95
CA SER A 349 20.50 -1.16 8.45
C SER A 349 21.05 0.17 7.95
N ILE A 350 20.30 0.85 7.06
CA ILE A 350 20.68 2.13 6.48
C ILE A 350 19.78 3.23 7.05
N TYR A 351 20.39 4.25 7.64
CA TYR A 351 19.70 5.45 8.09
C TYR A 351 20.04 6.60 7.15
N LEU A 352 19.01 7.31 6.68
CA LEU A 352 19.12 8.42 5.73
C LEU A 352 18.88 9.73 6.49
N GLY A 353 19.96 10.42 6.82
CA GLY A 353 19.95 11.74 7.46
C GLY A 353 20.09 12.87 6.45
N ALA A 354 19.76 14.08 6.89
CA ALA A 354 20.05 15.33 6.19
C ALA A 354 20.09 16.47 7.22
N SER A 355 20.90 16.28 8.27
CA SER A 355 20.92 17.14 9.47
C SER A 355 21.94 18.26 9.41
#